data_AF-A0A9E3YEZ4-F1
#
_entry.id   AF-A0A9E3YEZ4-F1
#
_cell.length_a   1.000
_cell.length_b   1.000
_cell.length_c   1.000
_cell.angle_alpha   90.00
_cell.angle_beta   90.00
_cell.angle_gamma   90.00
#
_symmetry.space_group_name_H-M   'P 1'
#
loop_
_entity.id
_entity.type
_entity.pdbx_description
1 polymer ?
#
loop_
_entity_poly.entity_id
_entity_poly.type
_entity_poly.pdbx_seq_one_letter_code
_entity_poly.pdbx_strand_id
1 'polypeptide(L)'
;STVRVEAMAGDYVMHGSPLAVVWPAPDADSAPAIQSALRGAFSIGAERTMQQDISFGIMTLEDVAVKALSPGVNDPNTAIAVMTQLAEVVLNILERELPPTSLEIAGRRITSPYSASNADYVRAAFDQIRLYSRGQPPLQKALVEAISSIDLELARRRRSTTEAREALQSMIASVIEDMEHESRPGTGDRAAVAALGAAHRPTPAP
;
A
#
# COMPACT_ATOMS: atom_id res chain seq x y z
N SER A 1 12.56 28.37 14.12
CA SER A 1 11.30 27.70 14.49
C SER A 1 11.14 26.45 13.64
N THR A 2 10.35 25.50 14.13
CA THR A 2 10.01 24.23 13.51
C THR A 2 8.52 24.24 13.17
N VAL A 3 8.16 23.80 11.98
CA VAL A 3 6.79 23.53 11.57
C VAL A 3 6.67 22.02 11.37
N ARG A 4 5.83 21.37 12.16
CA ARG A 4 5.49 19.96 11.95
C ARG A 4 4.19 19.90 11.15
N VAL A 5 4.23 19.33 9.95
CA VAL A 5 3.05 19.04 9.14
C VAL A 5 2.37 17.82 9.74
N GLU A 6 1.06 17.87 9.97
CA GLU A 6 0.29 16.77 10.57
C GLU A 6 -0.56 16.02 9.54
N ALA A 7 -0.84 16.64 8.38
CA ALA A 7 -1.61 16.06 7.29
C ALA A 7 -0.82 16.09 5.99
N MET A 8 -0.70 14.92 5.35
CA MET A 8 -0.03 14.74 4.07
C MET A 8 -1.02 14.84 2.90
N ALA A 9 -0.48 15.00 1.69
CA ALA A 9 -1.30 14.94 0.49
C ALA A 9 -2.04 13.60 0.42
N GLY A 10 -3.36 13.67 0.23
CA GLY A 10 -4.23 12.49 0.25
C GLY A 10 -4.89 12.21 1.59
N ASP A 11 -4.42 12.76 2.71
CA ASP A 11 -5.05 12.49 4.01
C ASP A 11 -6.47 13.05 4.08
N TYR A 12 -7.38 12.23 4.62
CA TYR A 12 -8.69 12.73 5.01
C TYR A 12 -8.57 13.46 6.35
N VAL A 13 -8.89 14.75 6.35
CA VAL A 13 -8.82 15.60 7.54
C VAL A 13 -10.21 15.93 8.05
N MET A 14 -10.47 15.62 9.33
CA MET A 14 -11.73 15.99 9.97
C MET A 14 -11.78 17.50 10.24
N HIS A 15 -12.99 18.05 10.25
CA HIS A 15 -13.18 19.45 10.62
C HIS A 15 -12.61 19.73 12.02
N GLY A 16 -11.76 20.76 12.10
CA GLY A 16 -11.10 21.15 13.35
C GLY A 16 -9.77 20.45 13.63
N SER A 17 -9.40 19.42 12.85
CA SER A 17 -8.09 18.78 12.98
C SER A 17 -6.97 19.74 12.57
N PRO A 18 -5.83 19.74 13.28
CA PRO A 18 -4.67 20.54 12.90
C PRO A 18 -4.05 20.00 11.60
N LEU A 19 -3.64 20.91 10.70
CA LEU A 19 -2.88 20.57 9.49
C LEU A 19 -1.37 20.69 9.71
N ALA A 20 -0.97 21.56 10.64
CA ALA A 20 0.41 21.77 11.05
C ALA A 20 0.49 22.38 12.44
N VAL A 21 1.62 22.16 13.13
CA VAL A 21 1.96 22.70 14.44
C VAL A 21 3.27 23.48 14.35
N VAL A 22 3.34 24.67 14.96
CA VAL A 22 4.53 25.53 14.97
C VAL A 22 5.17 25.53 16.35
N TRP A 23 6.50 25.39 16.39
CA TRP A 23 7.29 25.42 17.63
C TRP A 23 8.56 26.29 17.49
N PRO A 24 8.92 27.16 18.46
CA PRO A 24 8.08 27.61 19.57
C PRO A 24 6.78 28.25 19.07
N ALA A 25 5.79 28.32 19.95
CA ALA A 25 4.56 29.05 19.66
C ALA A 25 4.90 30.49 19.26
N PRO A 26 4.34 31.02 18.16
CA PRO A 26 4.57 32.40 17.76
C PRO A 26 4.01 33.37 18.80
N ASP A 27 4.62 34.54 18.91
CA ASP A 27 4.09 35.64 19.71
C ASP A 27 2.74 36.16 19.13
N ALA A 28 2.01 36.93 19.93
CA ALA A 28 0.67 37.39 19.58
C ALA A 28 0.63 38.26 18.31
N ASP A 29 1.72 38.99 18.01
CA ASP A 29 1.79 39.89 16.86
C ASP A 29 2.09 39.11 15.56
N SER A 30 2.94 38.07 15.64
CA SER A 30 3.32 37.26 14.48
C SER A 30 2.36 36.10 14.19
N ALA A 31 1.58 35.65 15.19
CA ALA A 31 0.68 34.50 15.06
C ALA A 31 -0.35 34.63 13.91
N PRO A 32 -1.06 35.76 13.69
CA PRO A 32 -2.03 35.88 12.61
C PRO A 32 -1.40 35.74 11.21
N ALA A 33 -0.23 36.35 11.00
CA ALA A 33 0.48 36.28 9.72
C ALA A 33 0.97 34.86 9.42
N ILE A 34 1.53 34.18 10.43
CA ILE A 34 1.97 32.78 10.30
C ILE A 34 0.79 31.85 10.04
N GLN A 35 -0.34 32.04 10.73
CA GLN A 35 -1.54 31.24 10.51
C GLN A 35 -2.08 31.42 9.08
N SER A 36 -2.12 32.66 8.57
CA SER A 36 -2.55 32.92 7.20
C SER A 36 -1.62 32.27 6.18
N ALA A 37 -0.30 32.36 6.37
CA ALA A 37 0.68 31.75 5.49
C ALA A 37 0.57 30.22 5.47
N LEU A 38 0.40 29.58 6.64
CA LEU A 38 0.19 28.14 6.72
C LEU A 38 -1.11 27.73 6.05
N ARG A 39 -2.23 28.41 6.31
CA ARG A 39 -3.51 28.10 5.64
C ARG A 39 -3.40 28.21 4.12
N GLY A 40 -2.67 29.20 3.60
CA GLY A 40 -2.42 29.34 2.17
C GLY A 40 -1.51 28.27 1.56
N ALA A 41 -0.75 27.54 2.38
CA ALA A 41 0.11 26.45 1.93
C ALA A 41 -0.62 25.10 1.81
N PHE A 42 -1.84 24.97 2.35
CA PHE A 42 -2.65 23.76 2.23
C PHE A 42 -3.83 23.97 1.27
N SER A 43 -4.05 23.00 0.40
CA SER A 43 -5.26 22.92 -0.42
C SER A 43 -6.12 21.75 0.07
N ILE A 44 -7.39 22.02 0.38
CA ILE A 44 -8.35 21.00 0.83
C ILE A 44 -9.44 20.88 -0.22
N GLY A 45 -9.58 19.69 -0.80
CA GLY A 45 -10.59 19.35 -1.79
C GLY A 45 -11.57 18.29 -1.29
N ALA A 46 -12.61 18.03 -2.07
CA ALA A 46 -13.59 16.97 -1.79
C ALA A 46 -13.05 15.56 -2.09
N GLU A 47 -12.04 15.46 -2.97
CA GLU A 47 -11.49 14.19 -3.46
C GLU A 47 -9.97 14.23 -3.52
N ARG A 48 -9.35 13.04 -3.51
CA ARG A 48 -7.90 12.87 -3.71
C ARG A 48 -7.52 13.12 -5.17
N THR A 49 -6.29 13.58 -5.39
CA THR A 49 -5.75 13.83 -6.73
C THR A 49 -4.45 13.06 -6.94
N MET A 50 -4.34 12.31 -8.04
CA MET A 50 -3.15 11.51 -8.37
C MET A 50 -1.88 12.36 -8.56
N GLN A 51 -2.03 13.64 -8.92
CA GLN A 51 -0.92 14.57 -9.13
C GLN A 51 -0.15 14.88 -7.83
N GLN A 52 -0.79 14.68 -6.67
CA GLN A 52 -0.22 15.00 -5.36
C GLN A 52 -0.14 13.77 -4.44
N ASP A 53 -0.92 12.73 -4.72
CA ASP A 53 -0.94 11.47 -3.98
C ASP A 53 -0.69 10.29 -4.94
N ILE A 54 0.56 9.84 -5.00
CA ILE A 54 0.96 8.68 -5.80
C ILE A 54 0.32 7.39 -5.27
N SER A 55 0.14 7.28 -3.96
CA SER A 55 -0.49 6.13 -3.32
C SER A 55 -1.94 5.97 -3.76
N PHE A 56 -2.65 7.06 -4.04
CA PHE A 56 -3.99 7.00 -4.63
C PHE A 56 -3.99 6.42 -6.06
N GLY A 57 -2.97 6.72 -6.86
CA GLY A 57 -2.80 6.11 -8.18
C GLY A 57 -2.57 4.61 -8.11
N ILE A 58 -1.72 4.16 -7.18
CA ILE A 58 -1.47 2.74 -6.91
C ILE A 58 -2.77 2.06 -6.47
N MET A 59 -3.46 2.63 -5.48
CA MET A 59 -4.72 2.10 -4.96
C MET A 59 -5.77 1.94 -6.07
N THR A 60 -5.88 2.92 -6.98
CA THR A 60 -6.82 2.84 -8.10
C THR A 60 -6.52 1.66 -9.03
N LEU A 61 -5.24 1.38 -9.32
CA LEU A 61 -4.85 0.23 -10.12
C LEU A 61 -5.06 -1.09 -9.37
N GLU A 62 -4.67 -1.14 -8.08
CA GLU A 62 -4.91 -2.30 -7.22
C GLU A 62 -6.40 -2.67 -7.19
N ASP A 63 -7.29 -1.69 -7.03
CA ASP A 63 -8.74 -1.87 -7.04
C ASP A 63 -9.25 -2.47 -8.35
N VAL A 64 -8.68 -2.09 -9.50
CA VAL A 64 -9.02 -2.68 -10.80
C VAL A 64 -8.62 -4.15 -10.85
N ALA A 65 -7.40 -4.49 -10.40
CA ALA A 65 -6.94 -5.88 -10.36
C ALA A 65 -7.80 -6.72 -9.40
N VAL A 66 -8.04 -6.24 -8.18
CA VAL A 66 -8.87 -6.91 -7.17
C VAL A 66 -10.29 -7.11 -7.68
N LYS A 67 -10.89 -6.10 -8.32
CA LYS A 67 -12.21 -6.21 -8.92
C LYS A 67 -12.24 -7.26 -10.04
N ALA A 68 -11.22 -7.32 -10.88
CA ALA A 68 -11.10 -8.33 -11.92
C ALA A 68 -11.01 -9.75 -11.32
N LEU A 69 -10.30 -9.92 -10.20
CA LEU A 69 -10.18 -11.19 -9.48
C LEU A 69 -11.39 -11.54 -8.61
N SER A 70 -12.32 -10.62 -8.41
CA SER A 70 -13.49 -10.88 -7.57
C SER A 70 -14.36 -12.00 -8.14
N PRO A 71 -15.07 -12.79 -7.29
CA PRO A 71 -15.89 -13.92 -7.75
C PRO A 71 -16.97 -13.55 -8.78
N GLY A 72 -17.42 -12.30 -8.79
CA GLY A 72 -18.45 -11.82 -9.72
C GLY A 72 -17.92 -11.49 -11.12
N VAL A 73 -16.61 -11.25 -11.27
CA VAL A 73 -15.98 -10.91 -12.56
C VAL A 73 -15.09 -12.06 -13.06
N ASN A 74 -14.18 -12.53 -12.21
CA ASN A 74 -13.26 -13.64 -12.49
C ASN A 74 -12.51 -13.51 -13.83
N ASP A 75 -11.90 -12.34 -14.04
CA ASP A 75 -11.08 -12.02 -15.22
C ASP A 75 -9.57 -11.96 -14.85
N PRO A 76 -8.88 -13.11 -14.87
CA PRO A 76 -7.46 -13.17 -14.54
C PRO A 76 -6.57 -12.44 -15.54
N ASN A 77 -6.98 -12.32 -16.82
CA ASN A 77 -6.17 -11.66 -17.84
C ASN A 77 -6.08 -10.15 -17.57
N THR A 78 -7.20 -9.53 -17.21
CA THR A 78 -7.20 -8.12 -16.80
C THR A 78 -6.35 -7.92 -15.55
N ALA A 79 -6.46 -8.78 -14.55
CA ALA A 79 -5.65 -8.69 -13.34
C ALA A 79 -4.14 -8.77 -13.65
N ILE A 80 -3.70 -9.72 -14.50
CA ILE A 80 -2.30 -9.87 -14.92
C ILE A 80 -1.81 -8.63 -15.69
N ALA A 81 -2.65 -8.07 -16.57
CA ALA A 81 -2.31 -6.85 -17.30
C ALA A 81 -2.08 -5.68 -16.33
N VAL A 82 -2.94 -5.55 -15.30
CA VAL A 82 -2.80 -4.52 -14.27
C VAL A 82 -1.57 -4.75 -13.38
N MET A 83 -1.25 -6.01 -13.00
CA MET A 83 -0.02 -6.32 -12.26
C MET A 83 1.24 -5.84 -13.00
N THR A 84 1.25 -5.96 -14.33
CA THR A 84 2.37 -5.49 -15.17
C THR A 84 2.46 -3.97 -15.16
N GLN A 85 1.33 -3.26 -15.23
CA GLN A 85 1.29 -1.79 -15.11
C GLN A 85 1.72 -1.31 -13.72
N LEU A 86 1.26 -1.98 -12.66
CA LEU A 86 1.68 -1.72 -11.28
C LEU A 86 3.19 -1.94 -11.12
N ALA A 87 3.76 -2.98 -11.73
CA ALA A 87 5.19 -3.21 -11.70
C ALA A 87 5.98 -2.05 -12.32
N GLU A 88 5.51 -1.48 -13.43
CA GLU A 88 6.13 -0.29 -14.03
C GLU A 88 6.01 0.94 -13.11
N VAL A 89 4.84 1.17 -12.51
CA VAL A 89 4.64 2.29 -11.56
C VAL A 89 5.56 2.15 -10.35
N VAL A 90 5.60 0.96 -9.73
CA VAL A 90 6.44 0.68 -8.55
C VAL A 90 7.92 0.81 -8.92
N LEU A 91 8.36 0.31 -10.08
CA LEU A 91 9.73 0.50 -10.56
C LEU A 91 10.11 1.99 -10.60
N ASN A 92 9.27 2.84 -11.19
CA ASN A 92 9.51 4.28 -11.26
C ASN A 92 9.57 4.96 -9.87
N ILE A 93 8.85 4.43 -8.88
CA ILE A 93 8.88 4.93 -7.50
C ILE A 93 10.17 4.51 -6.81
N LEU A 94 10.52 3.22 -6.88
CA LEU A 94 11.69 2.65 -6.21
C LEU A 94 13.02 3.16 -6.80
N GLU A 95 13.02 3.69 -8.02
CA GLU A 95 14.18 4.35 -8.62
C GLU A 95 14.47 5.75 -8.07
N ARG A 96 13.51 6.35 -7.35
CA ARG A 96 13.59 7.72 -6.85
C ARG A 96 13.99 7.73 -5.39
N GLU A 97 14.68 8.79 -5.00
CA GLU A 97 14.90 9.08 -3.59
C GLU A 97 13.58 9.49 -2.95
N LEU A 98 13.24 8.84 -1.83
CA LEU A 98 12.07 9.19 -1.05
C LEU A 98 12.23 10.61 -0.49
N PRO A 99 11.12 11.39 -0.44
CA PRO A 99 11.19 12.73 0.12
C PRO A 99 11.63 12.68 1.59
N PRO A 100 12.51 13.59 2.01
CA PRO A 100 13.00 13.62 3.38
C PRO A 100 11.87 13.97 4.35
N THR A 101 11.87 13.34 5.52
CA THR A 101 10.92 13.63 6.62
C THR A 101 11.22 14.94 7.34
N SER A 102 12.39 15.55 7.08
CA SER A 102 12.79 16.83 7.63
C SER A 102 13.52 17.66 6.58
N LEU A 103 13.06 18.88 6.38
CA LEU A 103 13.65 19.88 5.49
C LEU A 103 14.04 21.12 6.28
N GLU A 104 15.12 21.77 5.88
CA GLU A 104 15.50 23.08 6.44
C GLU A 104 15.48 24.12 5.32
N ILE A 105 14.60 25.12 5.46
CA ILE A 105 14.35 26.14 4.44
C ILE A 105 14.43 27.51 5.12
N ALA A 106 15.38 28.34 4.67
CA ALA A 106 15.57 29.70 5.18
C ALA A 106 15.61 29.79 6.73
N GLY A 107 16.33 28.86 7.39
CA GLY A 107 16.47 28.79 8.85
C GLY A 107 15.23 28.28 9.59
N ARG A 108 14.23 27.73 8.88
CA ARG A 108 13.06 27.06 9.46
C ARG A 108 13.12 25.58 9.16
N ARG A 109 12.85 24.75 10.17
CA ARG A 109 12.76 23.30 10.00
C ARG A 109 11.31 22.91 9.72
N ILE A 110 11.07 22.16 8.65
CA ILE A 110 9.77 21.57 8.33
C ILE A 110 9.89 20.07 8.52
N THR A 111 9.04 19.47 9.33
CA THR A 111 9.06 18.02 9.58
C THR A 111 7.71 17.41 9.24
N SER A 112 7.71 16.23 8.62
CA SER A 112 6.55 15.36 8.52
C SER A 112 6.74 14.15 9.43
N PRO A 113 5.71 13.72 10.20
CA PRO A 113 5.77 12.49 10.98
C PRO A 113 5.78 11.23 10.09
N TYR A 114 5.40 11.34 8.82
CA TYR A 114 5.25 10.21 7.93
C TYR A 114 5.91 10.46 6.56
N SER A 115 6.73 9.50 6.13
CA SER A 115 7.17 9.34 4.74
C SER A 115 7.01 7.87 4.41
N ALA A 116 6.26 7.57 3.35
CA ALA A 116 6.06 6.21 2.89
C ALA A 116 7.42 5.60 2.49
N SER A 117 7.74 4.46 3.08
CA SER A 117 8.92 3.66 2.77
C SER A 117 8.78 2.92 1.45
N ASN A 118 9.88 2.37 0.94
CA ASN A 118 9.83 1.51 -0.24
C ASN A 118 8.91 0.28 -0.01
N ALA A 119 8.93 -0.26 1.20
CA ALA A 119 8.05 -1.36 1.60
C ALA A 119 6.57 -0.96 1.61
N ASP A 120 6.24 0.27 1.98
CA ASP A 120 4.86 0.76 1.98
C ASP A 120 4.28 0.79 0.57
N TYR A 121 5.04 1.25 -0.42
CA TYR A 121 4.60 1.27 -1.82
C TYR A 121 4.46 -0.12 -2.44
N VAL A 122 5.40 -1.04 -2.13
CA VAL A 122 5.31 -2.42 -2.62
C VAL A 122 4.08 -3.12 -2.02
N ARG A 123 3.82 -2.93 -0.72
CA ARG A 123 2.62 -3.47 -0.07
C ARG A 123 1.34 -2.89 -0.63
N ALA A 124 1.26 -1.56 -0.76
CA ALA A 124 0.11 -0.88 -1.33
C ALA A 124 -0.20 -1.32 -2.77
N ALA A 125 0.80 -1.77 -3.54
CA ALA A 125 0.58 -2.22 -4.91
C ALA A 125 0.12 -3.68 -5.00
N PHE A 126 0.58 -4.56 -4.12
CA PHE A 126 0.49 -6.00 -4.37
C PHE A 126 -0.17 -6.81 -3.25
N ASP A 127 -0.39 -6.28 -2.05
CA ASP A 127 -0.92 -7.06 -0.93
C ASP A 127 -2.34 -7.58 -1.21
N GLN A 128 -3.28 -6.75 -1.68
CA GLN A 128 -4.63 -7.26 -1.96
C GLN A 128 -4.62 -8.22 -3.14
N ILE A 129 -3.84 -7.92 -4.18
CA ILE A 129 -3.71 -8.81 -5.33
C ILE A 129 -3.20 -10.19 -4.90
N ARG A 130 -2.18 -10.23 -4.03
CA ARG A 130 -1.69 -11.47 -3.42
C ARG A 130 -2.82 -12.22 -2.74
N LEU A 131 -3.58 -11.56 -1.85
CA LEU A 131 -4.67 -12.19 -1.10
C LEU A 131 -5.76 -12.76 -2.02
N TYR A 132 -6.13 -12.06 -3.10
CA TYR A 132 -7.14 -12.52 -4.05
C TYR A 132 -6.61 -13.57 -5.04
N SER A 133 -5.29 -13.66 -5.23
CA SER A 133 -4.65 -14.69 -6.06
C SER A 133 -4.53 -16.06 -5.35
N ARG A 134 -4.79 -16.11 -4.05
CA ARG A 134 -4.76 -17.34 -3.24
C ARG A 134 -5.63 -18.45 -3.83
N GLY A 135 -5.09 -19.67 -3.86
CA GLY A 135 -5.70 -20.85 -4.45
C GLY A 135 -5.63 -20.87 -5.99
N GLN A 136 -4.95 -19.90 -6.61
CA GLN A 136 -4.86 -19.76 -8.07
C GLN A 136 -3.39 -19.69 -8.51
N PRO A 137 -2.70 -20.84 -8.64
CA PRO A 137 -1.26 -20.89 -8.94
C PRO A 137 -0.81 -20.09 -10.18
N PRO A 138 -1.58 -20.03 -11.29
CA PRO A 138 -1.19 -19.20 -12.43
C PRO A 138 -1.11 -17.70 -12.09
N LEU A 139 -2.00 -17.20 -11.24
CA LEU A 139 -2.02 -15.79 -10.81
C LEU A 139 -0.90 -15.49 -9.82
N GLN A 140 -0.69 -16.37 -8.83
CA GLN A 140 0.42 -16.23 -7.88
C GLN A 140 1.77 -16.23 -8.62
N LYS A 141 1.93 -17.10 -9.61
CA LYS A 141 3.11 -17.11 -10.49
C LYS A 141 3.26 -15.78 -11.24
N ALA A 142 2.20 -15.29 -11.89
CA ALA A 142 2.24 -14.02 -12.61
C ALA A 142 2.60 -12.84 -11.70
N LEU A 143 2.11 -12.84 -10.45
CA LEU A 143 2.46 -11.83 -9.45
C LEU A 143 3.95 -11.90 -9.08
N VAL A 144 4.49 -13.09 -8.84
CA VAL A 144 5.94 -13.28 -8.59
C VAL A 144 6.77 -12.80 -9.79
N GLU A 145 6.36 -13.12 -11.02
CA GLU A 145 7.04 -12.67 -12.25
C GLU A 145 7.02 -11.15 -12.38
N ALA A 146 5.88 -10.50 -12.11
CA ALA A 146 5.76 -9.04 -12.12
C ALA A 146 6.70 -8.39 -11.10
N ILE A 147 6.71 -8.85 -9.84
CA ILE A 147 7.58 -8.30 -8.80
C ILE A 147 9.06 -8.58 -9.10
N SER A 148 9.39 -9.79 -9.58
CA SER A 148 10.77 -10.15 -9.94
C SER A 148 11.31 -9.30 -11.10
N SER A 149 10.44 -8.90 -12.03
CA SER A 149 10.82 -8.00 -13.12
C SER A 149 11.30 -6.64 -12.62
N ILE A 150 10.71 -6.13 -11.53
CA ILE A 150 11.11 -4.88 -10.89
C ILE A 150 12.52 -5.01 -10.31
N ASP A 151 12.79 -6.08 -9.55
CA ASP A 151 14.11 -6.31 -8.93
C ASP A 151 15.20 -6.46 -10.01
N LEU A 152 14.90 -7.21 -11.07
CA LEU A 152 15.79 -7.37 -12.23
C LEU A 152 16.09 -6.02 -12.90
N GLU A 153 15.06 -5.18 -13.11
CA GLU A 153 15.22 -3.89 -13.75
C GLU A 153 15.99 -2.88 -12.88
N LEU A 154 15.72 -2.84 -11.57
CA LEU A 154 16.49 -2.02 -10.63
C LEU A 154 17.97 -2.41 -10.62
N ALA A 155 18.27 -3.72 -10.67
CA ALA A 155 19.63 -4.22 -10.78
C ALA A 155 20.28 -3.84 -12.11
N ARG A 156 19.59 -4.04 -13.24
CA ARG A 156 20.06 -3.71 -14.60
C ARG A 156 20.41 -2.22 -14.72
N ARG A 157 19.56 -1.36 -14.15
CA ARG A 157 19.71 0.11 -14.19
C ARG A 157 20.65 0.66 -13.12
N ARG A 158 21.17 -0.19 -12.23
CA ARG A 158 22.04 0.17 -11.10
C ARG A 158 21.39 1.19 -10.15
N ARG A 159 20.08 1.06 -9.94
CA ARG A 159 19.26 1.89 -9.04
C ARG A 159 18.75 1.15 -7.82
N SER A 160 19.08 -0.14 -7.70
CA SER A 160 18.64 -0.97 -6.57
C SER A 160 19.26 -0.52 -5.25
N THR A 161 18.42 -0.15 -4.30
CA THR A 161 18.79 0.05 -2.88
C THR A 161 18.56 -1.24 -2.08
N THR A 162 19.20 -1.37 -0.92
CA THR A 162 18.97 -2.51 -0.01
C THR A 162 17.51 -2.57 0.43
N GLU A 163 16.94 -1.43 0.84
CA GLU A 163 15.55 -1.33 1.29
C GLU A 163 14.55 -1.72 0.19
N ALA A 164 14.75 -1.24 -1.04
CA ALA A 164 13.87 -1.61 -2.15
C ALA A 164 13.95 -3.11 -2.48
N ARG A 165 15.16 -3.68 -2.45
CA ARG A 165 15.33 -5.13 -2.66
C ARG A 165 14.67 -5.94 -1.55
N GLU A 166 14.86 -5.55 -0.29
CA GLU A 166 14.22 -6.21 0.86
C GLU A 166 12.69 -6.16 0.78
N ALA A 167 12.12 -5.02 0.39
CA ALA A 167 10.69 -4.87 0.17
C ALA A 167 10.14 -5.83 -0.89
N LEU A 168 10.79 -5.90 -2.06
CA LEU A 168 10.39 -6.79 -3.16
C LEU A 168 10.53 -8.27 -2.77
N GLN A 169 11.65 -8.64 -2.15
CA GLN A 169 11.91 -10.02 -1.72
C GLN A 169 10.95 -10.46 -0.61
N SER A 170 10.61 -9.57 0.34
CA SER A 170 9.62 -9.85 1.37
C SER A 170 8.24 -10.12 0.77
N MET A 171 7.84 -9.38 -0.28
CA MET A 171 6.57 -9.63 -0.97
C MET A 171 6.58 -10.95 -1.71
N ILE A 172 7.65 -11.26 -2.46
CA ILE A 172 7.81 -12.54 -3.15
C ILE A 172 7.73 -13.72 -2.17
N ALA A 173 8.46 -13.63 -1.05
CA ALA A 173 8.43 -14.64 0.01
C ALA A 173 7.00 -14.86 0.53
N SER A 174 6.26 -13.77 0.77
CA SER A 174 4.87 -13.83 1.24
C SER A 174 3.93 -14.51 0.24
N VAL A 175 4.15 -14.33 -1.07
CA VAL A 175 3.38 -15.05 -2.12
C VAL A 175 3.74 -16.53 -2.15
N ILE A 176 5.02 -16.89 -2.02
CA ILE A 176 5.48 -18.28 -1.99
C ILE A 176 4.91 -19.01 -0.76
N GLU A 177 4.93 -18.38 0.41
CA GLU A 177 4.35 -18.94 1.64
C GLU A 177 2.85 -19.26 1.47
N ASP A 178 2.10 -18.41 0.78
CA ASP A 178 0.69 -18.67 0.48
C ASP A 178 0.52 -19.90 -0.42
N MET A 179 1.32 -20.01 -1.48
CA MET A 179 1.31 -21.16 -2.40
C MET A 179 1.61 -22.48 -1.68
N GLU A 180 2.57 -22.48 -0.75
CA GLU A 180 2.95 -23.66 0.03
C GLU A 180 1.87 -24.06 1.03
N HIS A 181 1.23 -23.09 1.69
CA HIS A 181 0.15 -23.36 2.63
C HIS A 181 -1.07 -23.99 1.97
N GLU A 182 -1.37 -23.58 0.73
CA GLU A 182 -2.49 -24.12 -0.07
C GLU A 182 -2.20 -25.51 -0.63
N SER A 183 -0.95 -25.81 -0.95
CA SER A 183 -0.52 -27.10 -1.50
C SER A 183 -0.53 -28.24 -0.48
N ARG A 184 -0.63 -27.94 0.82
CA ARG A 184 -0.72 -28.97 1.88
C ARG A 184 -2.14 -29.55 1.94
N PRO A 185 -2.33 -30.87 1.80
CA PRO A 185 -3.65 -31.49 1.95
C PRO A 185 -4.21 -31.24 3.36
N GLY A 186 -5.35 -30.54 3.41
CA GLY A 186 -6.25 -30.24 4.53
C GLY A 186 -5.91 -30.78 5.93
N THR A 187 -5.47 -29.88 6.82
CA THR A 187 -5.68 -30.01 8.28
C THR A 187 -6.93 -29.26 8.76
N GLY A 188 -7.54 -28.40 7.93
CA GLY A 188 -8.72 -27.61 8.31
C GLY A 188 -10.08 -28.30 8.14
N ASP A 189 -10.19 -29.26 7.21
CA ASP A 189 -11.52 -29.74 6.78
C ASP A 189 -11.97 -31.03 7.47
N ARG A 190 -11.07 -31.75 8.16
CA ARG A 190 -11.47 -32.95 8.92
C ARG A 190 -12.33 -32.61 10.14
N ALA A 191 -12.09 -31.47 10.79
CA ALA A 191 -12.86 -31.06 11.97
C ALA A 191 -14.25 -30.52 11.58
N ALA A 192 -14.36 -29.78 10.47
CA ALA A 192 -15.64 -29.28 9.95
C ALA A 192 -16.51 -30.40 9.37
N VAL A 193 -15.93 -31.33 8.60
CA VAL A 193 -16.65 -32.50 8.05
C VAL A 193 -17.02 -33.51 9.15
N ALA A 194 -16.20 -33.69 10.18
CA ALA A 194 -16.57 -34.51 11.34
C ALA A 194 -17.72 -33.90 12.17
N ALA A 195 -17.79 -32.57 12.27
CA ALA A 195 -18.91 -31.88 12.93
C ALA A 195 -20.23 -32.01 12.14
N LEU A 196 -20.16 -32.03 10.80
CA LEU A 196 -21.34 -32.27 9.93
C LEU A 196 -21.81 -33.73 9.97
N GLY A 197 -20.90 -34.71 10.12
CA GLY A 197 -21.26 -36.13 10.24
C GLY A 197 -21.91 -36.52 11.58
N ALA A 198 -21.67 -35.75 12.65
CA ALA A 198 -22.26 -35.99 13.97
C ALA A 198 -23.71 -35.46 14.09
N ALA A 199 -24.11 -34.51 13.24
CA ALA A 199 -25.43 -33.88 13.27
C ALA A 199 -26.55 -34.64 12.52
N HIS A 200 -26.26 -35.81 11.95
CA HIS A 200 -27.21 -36.55 11.11
C HIS A 200 -27.46 -38.02 11.52
N ARG A 201 -27.22 -38.39 12.79
CA ARG A 201 -27.75 -39.66 13.31
C ARG A 201 -29.21 -39.48 13.72
N PRO A 202 -30.17 -40.18 13.10
CA PRO A 202 -31.56 -40.15 13.53
C PRO A 202 -31.69 -40.85 14.90
N THR A 203 -32.38 -40.20 15.82
CA THR A 203 -32.82 -40.77 17.09
C THR A 203 -33.79 -41.92 16.82
N PRO A 204 -33.51 -43.16 17.28
CA PRO A 204 -34.58 -44.14 17.43
C PRO A 204 -35.42 -43.71 18.64
N ALA A 205 -36.71 -43.50 18.40
CA ALA A 205 -37.74 -43.31 19.44
C ALA A 205 -38.59 -44.57 19.58
N PRO A 206 -39.41 -44.68 20.63
CA PRO A 206 -39.17 -44.35 22.04
C PRO A 206 -38.75 -45.57 22.88
#